data_AF-A0A914D2E6-F1
#
_entry.id   AF-A0A914D2E6-F1
#
_cell.length_a   1.000
_cell.length_b   1.000
_cell.length_c   1.000
_cell.angle_alpha   90.00
_cell.angle_beta   90.00
_cell.angle_gamma   90.00
#
_symmetry.space_group_name_H-M   'P 1'
#
loop_
_entity.id
_entity.type
_entity.pdbx_description
1 polymer ?
#
loop_
_entity_poly.entity_id
_entity_poly.type
_entity_poly.pdbx_seq_one_letter_code
_entity_poly.pdbx_strand_id
1 'polypeptide(L)'
;MTMIAMTYGANGGFAINPARDLGPRIFTLIVGYGWETFSAYNYYFWIPLVAPFIGAILGAWIYKILVGMHGLNEDLDITGGKPYPREDRGYKGSSVSSIRPMA
;
A
#
# COMPACT_ATOMS: atom_id res chain seq x y z
N MET A 1 6.70 0.81 -7.94
CA MET A 1 7.48 -0.10 -7.05
C MET A 1 8.81 -0.57 -7.63
N THR A 2 9.03 -0.52 -8.94
CA THR A 2 10.26 -1.02 -9.60
C THR A 2 11.55 -0.36 -9.11
N MET A 3 11.58 0.96 -8.96
CA MET A 3 12.81 1.67 -8.54
C MET A 3 13.25 1.30 -7.12
N ILE A 4 12.33 1.23 -6.16
CA ILE A 4 12.65 0.91 -4.77
C ILE A 4 13.14 -0.56 -4.66
N ALA A 5 12.55 -1.47 -5.44
CA ALA A 5 13.00 -2.86 -5.50
C ALA A 5 14.40 -2.97 -6.12
N MET A 6 14.72 -2.18 -7.15
CA MET A 6 16.05 -2.19 -7.76
C MET A 6 17.13 -1.62 -6.84
N THR A 7 16.83 -0.57 -6.07
CA THR A 7 17.83 0.10 -5.23
C THR A 7 17.98 -0.52 -3.84
N TYR A 8 16.91 -1.10 -3.27
CA TYR A 8 16.90 -1.65 -1.90
C TYR A 8 16.51 -3.13 -1.81
N GLY A 9 16.19 -3.79 -2.92
CA GLY A 9 15.77 -5.20 -2.93
C GLY A 9 16.86 -6.19 -2.55
N ALA A 10 18.13 -5.89 -2.84
CA ALA A 10 19.24 -6.81 -2.58
C ALA A 10 19.52 -7.05 -1.08
N ASN A 11 19.20 -6.09 -0.22
CA ASN A 11 19.51 -6.19 1.22
C ASN A 11 18.42 -6.93 2.01
N GLY A 12 17.14 -6.71 1.65
CA GLY A 12 16.01 -7.21 2.46
C GLY A 12 14.78 -7.61 1.64
N GLY A 13 14.93 -7.89 0.35
CA GLY A 13 13.87 -8.45 -0.49
C GLY A 13 12.65 -7.55 -0.71
N PHE A 14 12.78 -6.25 -0.41
CA PHE A 14 11.69 -5.28 -0.52
C PHE A 14 10.45 -5.67 0.33
N ALA A 15 10.68 -6.00 1.60
CA ALA A 15 9.66 -6.42 2.53
C ALA A 15 8.85 -5.24 3.14
N ILE A 16 8.24 -4.41 2.28
CA ILE A 16 7.47 -3.21 2.68
C ILE A 16 6.05 -3.57 3.16
N ASN A 17 5.53 -4.75 2.81
CA ASN A 17 4.18 -5.14 3.18
C ASN A 17 4.20 -6.41 4.03
N PRO A 18 3.71 -6.36 5.28
CA PRO A 18 3.59 -7.52 6.15
C PRO A 18 2.85 -8.71 5.49
N ALA A 19 1.76 -8.45 4.76
CA ALA A 19 0.97 -9.50 4.10
C ALA A 19 1.72 -10.14 2.91
N ARG A 20 2.58 -9.37 2.24
CA ARG A 20 3.43 -9.87 1.13
C ARG A 20 4.45 -10.89 1.65
N ASP A 21 4.90 -10.73 2.89
CA ASP A 21 5.93 -11.58 3.48
C ASP A 21 5.33 -12.75 4.29
N LEU A 22 4.29 -12.51 5.08
CA LEU A 22 3.68 -13.53 5.95
C LEU A 22 2.89 -14.60 5.16
N GLY A 23 2.14 -14.20 4.13
CA GLY A 23 1.31 -15.14 3.34
C GLY A 23 2.13 -16.26 2.69
N PRO A 24 3.16 -15.94 1.91
CA PRO A 24 4.05 -16.96 1.33
C PRO A 24 4.77 -17.80 2.38
N ARG A 25 5.16 -17.23 3.54
CA ARG A 25 5.81 -18.00 4.62
C ARG A 25 4.90 -19.04 5.24
N ILE A 26 3.63 -18.69 5.50
CA ILE A 26 2.64 -19.64 5.99
C ILE A 26 2.38 -20.72 4.93
N PHE A 27 2.31 -20.34 3.66
CA PHE A 27 2.18 -21.32 2.57
C PHE A 27 3.35 -22.31 2.55
N THR A 28 4.59 -21.84 2.69
CA THR A 28 5.77 -22.73 2.74
C THR A 28 5.77 -23.64 3.97
N LEU A 29 5.25 -23.17 5.12
CA LEU A 29 5.03 -24.06 6.27
C LEU A 29 4.07 -25.21 5.92
N ILE A 30 2.95 -24.89 5.28
CA ILE A 30 1.91 -25.88 4.91
C ILE A 30 2.44 -26.86 3.86
N VAL A 31 3.22 -26.39 2.89
CA VAL A 31 3.80 -27.23 1.82
C VAL A 31 4.94 -28.14 2.33
N GLY A 32 5.32 -28.03 3.60
CA GLY A 32 6.28 -28.94 4.23
C GLY A 32 7.73 -28.48 4.18
N TYR A 33 7.99 -27.22 3.83
CA TYR A 33 9.33 -26.61 3.97
C TYR A 33 9.76 -26.47 5.44
N GLY A 34 8.82 -26.64 6.39
CA GLY A 34 9.11 -26.66 7.82
C GLY A 34 9.43 -25.28 8.40
N TRP A 35 9.78 -25.28 9.70
CA TRP A 35 9.96 -24.06 10.51
C TRP A 35 11.18 -23.21 10.10
N GLU A 36 12.01 -23.71 9.19
CA GLU A 36 13.18 -23.01 8.67
C GLU A 36 12.82 -21.65 8.04
N THR A 37 11.62 -21.54 7.47
CA THR A 37 11.10 -20.32 6.87
C THR A 37 10.83 -19.20 7.89
N PHE A 38 10.73 -19.54 9.18
CA PHE A 38 10.58 -18.61 10.30
C PHE A 38 11.85 -18.48 11.14
N SER A 39 12.76 -19.45 11.15
CA SER A 39 14.03 -19.37 11.88
C SER A 39 15.21 -18.82 11.06
N ALA A 40 15.09 -18.78 9.72
CA ALA A 40 16.14 -18.29 8.83
C ALA A 40 16.62 -16.87 9.17
N TYR A 41 17.94 -16.65 9.01
CA TYR A 41 18.63 -15.37 9.24
C TYR A 41 18.32 -14.74 10.61
N ASN A 42 18.47 -15.52 11.69
CA ASN A 42 18.17 -15.09 13.06
C ASN A 42 16.73 -14.56 13.22
N TYR A 43 15.76 -15.38 12.80
CA TYR A 43 14.33 -15.04 12.89
C TYR A 43 13.96 -13.79 12.08
N TYR A 44 14.48 -13.63 10.86
CA TYR A 44 14.23 -12.43 10.04
C TYR A 44 12.75 -12.12 9.80
N PHE A 45 11.84 -13.10 9.91
CA PHE A 45 10.40 -12.95 9.66
C PHE A 45 9.73 -11.81 10.44
N TRP A 46 10.23 -11.43 11.63
CA TRP A 46 9.61 -10.36 12.43
C TRP A 46 9.93 -8.97 11.89
N ILE A 47 11.03 -8.82 11.14
CA ILE A 47 11.48 -7.51 10.61
C ILE A 47 10.49 -7.00 9.55
N PRO A 48 10.14 -7.76 8.49
CA PRO A 48 9.04 -7.44 7.57
C PRO A 48 7.69 -7.21 8.23
N LEU A 49 7.47 -7.79 9.41
CA LEU A 49 6.21 -7.66 10.13
C LEU A 49 6.13 -6.31 10.85
N VAL A 50 7.19 -5.91 11.56
CA VAL A 50 7.17 -4.74 12.46
C VAL A 50 7.73 -3.48 11.79
N ALA A 51 8.82 -3.59 11.03
CA ALA A 51 9.51 -2.44 10.46
C ALA A 51 8.64 -1.60 9.51
N PRO A 52 7.77 -2.18 8.66
CA PRO A 52 6.89 -1.38 7.81
C PRO A 52 5.88 -0.53 8.56
N PHE A 53 5.38 -0.99 9.72
CA PHE A 53 4.45 -0.18 10.52
C PHE A 53 5.16 1.04 11.10
N ILE A 54 6.36 0.85 11.64
CA ILE A 54 7.18 1.95 12.16
C ILE A 54 7.53 2.93 11.03
N GLY A 55 7.97 2.39 9.88
CA GLY A 55 8.31 3.19 8.70
C GLY A 55 7.11 3.95 8.13
N ALA A 56 5.91 3.37 8.12
CA ALA A 56 4.69 4.02 7.67
C ALA A 56 4.31 5.20 8.59
N ILE A 57 4.41 5.01 9.91
CA ILE A 57 4.15 6.08 10.88
C ILE A 57 5.18 7.21 10.67
N LEU A 58 6.47 6.89 10.67
CA LEU A 58 7.51 7.91 10.49
C LEU A 58 7.38 8.62 9.13
N GLY A 59 7.12 7.89 8.05
CA GLY A 59 6.92 8.46 6.72
C GLY A 59 5.73 9.43 6.66
N ALA A 60 4.61 9.06 7.31
CA ALA A 60 3.44 9.94 7.40
C ALA A 60 3.73 11.23 8.18
N TRP A 61 4.52 11.14 9.25
CA TRP A 61 4.95 12.31 10.02
C TRP A 61 5.89 13.21 9.23
N ILE A 62 6.87 12.63 8.53
CA ILE A 62 7.79 13.38 7.67
C ILE A 62 7.01 14.10 6.57
N TYR A 63 6.03 13.44 5.93
CA TYR A 63 5.17 14.07 4.95
C TYR A 63 4.39 15.25 5.54
N LYS A 64 3.78 15.07 6.72
CA LYS A 64 3.04 16.15 7.38
C LYS A 64 3.93 17.35 7.68
N ILE A 65 5.13 17.12 8.23
CA ILE A 65 6.03 18.20 8.62
C ILE A 65 6.57 18.93 7.39
N LEU A 66 7.06 18.20 6.39
CA LEU A 66 7.77 18.80 5.26
C LEU A 66 6.83 19.33 4.17
N VAL A 67 5.70 18.66 3.95
CA VAL A 67 4.79 19.00 2.85
C VAL A 67 3.48 19.55 3.40
N GLY A 68 2.82 18.81 4.30
CA GLY A 68 1.50 19.17 4.83
C GLY A 68 1.47 20.55 5.51
N MET A 69 2.50 20.89 6.29
CA MET A 69 2.58 22.18 6.99
C MET A 69 2.96 23.36 6.10
N HIS A 70 3.46 23.12 4.88
CA HIS A 70 4.09 24.16 4.06
C HIS A 70 3.24 24.66 2.88
N GLY A 71 2.09 24.05 2.57
CA GLY A 71 1.28 24.59 1.47
C GLY A 71 0.03 23.84 1.03
N LEU A 72 -0.31 22.70 1.65
CA LEU A 72 -1.53 21.99 1.34
C LEU A 72 -2.41 21.96 2.60
N ASN A 73 -3.36 22.88 2.69
CA ASN A 73 -4.54 22.71 3.55
C ASN A 73 -5.37 21.56 2.96
N GLU A 74 -4.83 20.35 2.99
CA GLU A 74 -5.62 19.16 2.75
C GLU A 74 -6.46 18.98 4.00
N ASP A 75 -7.71 19.46 3.92
CA ASP A 75 -8.80 18.91 4.70
C ASP A 75 -8.82 17.41 4.39
N LEU A 76 -8.04 16.65 5.14
CA LEU A 76 -8.04 15.20 5.12
C LEU A 76 -9.47 14.81 5.53
N ASP A 77 -10.32 14.60 4.53
CA ASP A 77 -11.74 14.19 4.59
C ASP A 77 -11.86 12.75 5.17
N ILE A 78 -11.18 12.50 6.29
CA ILE A 78 -11.21 11.26 7.06
C ILE A 78 -12.52 11.17 7.87
N THR A 79 -13.27 12.28 7.98
CA THR A 79 -14.56 12.35 8.71
C THR A 79 -15.77 12.54 7.80
N GLY A 80 -15.60 12.69 6.49
CA GLY A 80 -16.70 12.90 5.55
C GLY A 80 -16.52 12.05 4.32
N GLY A 81 -17.39 11.06 4.12
CA GLY A 81 -17.55 10.38 2.84
C GLY A 81 -18.05 11.35 1.77
N LYS A 82 -17.21 12.29 1.34
CA LYS A 82 -17.40 13.02 0.10
C LYS A 82 -16.51 12.34 -0.94
N PRO A 83 -17.10 11.69 -1.95
CA PRO A 83 -16.31 11.04 -2.99
C PRO A 83 -15.43 12.09 -3.65
N TYR A 84 -14.13 11.82 -3.76
CA TYR A 84 -13.22 12.64 -4.55
C TYR A 84 -13.88 12.89 -5.91
N PRO A 85 -14.00 14.16 -6.36
CA PRO A 85 -14.55 14.43 -7.68
C PRO A 85 -13.62 13.75 -8.68
N ARG A 86 -14.12 12.70 -9.33
CA ARG A 86 -13.48 12.13 -10.51
C ARG A 86 -13.56 13.22 -11.56
N GLU A 87 -12.50 14.01 -11.70
CA GLU A 87 -12.29 14.82 -12.89
C GLU A 87 -12.00 13.83 -14.01
N ASP A 88 -13.08 13.44 -14.68
CA ASP A 88 -13.05 12.63 -15.88
C ASP A 88 -12.32 13.44 -16.93
N ARG A 89 -11.00 13.24 -16.98
CA ARG A 89 -10.15 13.65 -18.09
C ARG A 89 -10.87 13.21 -19.37
N GLY A 90 -11.49 14.18 -20.05
CA GLY A 90 -12.57 13.97 -21.00
C GLY A 90 -12.30 12.86 -22.00
N TYR A 91 -12.84 11.67 -21.71
CA TYR A 91 -12.97 10.61 -22.70
C TYR A 91 -14.31 10.85 -23.39
N LYS A 92 -14.25 11.47 -24.58
CA LYS A 92 -15.40 11.63 -25.48
C LYS A 92 -16.07 10.26 -25.68
N GLY A 93 -17.24 10.08 -25.09
CA GLY A 93 -18.05 8.88 -25.21
C GLY A 93 -19.53 9.26 -25.16
N SER A 94 -20.03 9.68 -26.30
CA SER A 94 -21.45 9.88 -26.60
C SER A 94 -22.34 8.72 -26.16
N SER A 95 -23.60 9.05 -25.83
CA SER A 95 -24.78 8.17 -25.87
C SER A 95 -25.00 7.20 -24.69
N VAL A 96 -25.52 7.72 -23.57
CA VAL A 96 -26.46 6.96 -22.71
C VAL A 96 -27.55 7.92 -22.20
N SER A 97 -28.40 8.42 -23.11
CA SER A 97 -29.53 9.30 -22.78
C SER A 97 -30.86 8.90 -23.43
N SER A 98 -30.97 7.69 -23.97
CA SER A 98 -32.23 7.18 -24.49
C SER A 98 -32.45 5.79 -23.94
N ILE A 99 -33.32 5.69 -22.94
CA ILE A 99 -34.33 4.64 -22.70
C ILE A 99 -34.90 4.95 -21.31
N ARG A 100 -35.94 5.79 -21.29
CA ARG A 100 -36.96 5.76 -20.23
C ARG A 100 -38.28 5.39 -20.90
N PRO A 101 -38.99 4.35 -20.44
CA PRO A 101 -40.32 4.06 -20.94
C PRO A 101 -41.28 5.12 -20.42
N MET A 102 -42.02 5.77 -21.32
CA MET A 102 -43.13 6.66 -20.98
C MET A 102 -44.42 5.84 -20.94
N ALA A 103 -45.09 5.86 -19.79
CA ALA A 103 -46.54 5.77 -19.72
C ALA A 103 -47.12 7.17 -19.94
#